data_AF-A0A3A1X727-F1
#
_entry.id   AF-A0A3A1X727-F1
#
_cell.length_a   1.000
_cell.length_b   1.000
_cell.length_c   1.000
_cell.angle_alpha   90.00
_cell.angle_beta   90.00
_cell.angle_gamma   90.00
#
_symmetry.space_group_name_H-M   'P 1'
#
loop_
_entity.id
_entity.type
_entity.pdbx_description
1 polymer ?
#
loop_
_entity_poly.entity_id
_entity_poly.type
_entity_poly.pdbx_seq_one_letter_code
_entity_poly.pdbx_strand_id
1 'polypeptide(L)'
;PGTDGKPKSPFGWPQNAEVMSSSRSVRMNADSTRMVVEAMKKSGIKANDNVVLVGHSQGGIVAAGIASDYSKQYNIKHVVTAGSPIANHAIPSKTWVTSIEMEDELVPTLDGASNPSRNNWVTIHAVASKAVASKSANRIKRKEEDDENVSKQNRNKIGNTNRNTNRNTKNIFEKDGILVKNVPEEGTLTHDLNYHQAAYADAHQLASKEIRTQESHFNKILSGKLEETTLWQGVMQH
;
A
#
# COMPACT_ATOMS: atom_id res chain seq x y z
N PRO A 1 -0.32 -7.43 -8.62
CA PRO A 1 1.13 -7.33 -8.95
C PRO A 1 1.31 -6.45 -10.20
N GLY A 2 2.49 -5.84 -10.35
CA GLY A 2 2.81 -4.91 -11.42
C GLY A 2 3.30 -5.56 -12.71
N THR A 3 3.91 -4.74 -13.57
CA THR A 3 4.50 -5.15 -14.85
C THR A 3 5.57 -6.23 -14.67
N ASP A 4 5.52 -7.31 -15.45
CA ASP A 4 6.46 -8.45 -15.31
C ASP A 4 7.64 -8.42 -16.30
N GLY A 5 7.63 -7.46 -17.25
CA GLY A 5 8.67 -7.28 -18.25
C GLY A 5 8.76 -8.37 -19.32
N LYS A 6 7.84 -9.35 -19.32
CA LYS A 6 7.90 -10.48 -20.25
C LYS A 6 7.26 -10.12 -21.60
N PRO A 7 7.93 -10.41 -22.73
CA PRO A 7 7.33 -10.24 -24.04
C PRO A 7 6.02 -11.04 -24.16
N LYS A 8 4.93 -10.36 -24.56
CA LYS A 8 3.57 -10.95 -24.72
C LYS A 8 2.87 -11.36 -23.42
N SER A 9 3.35 -10.89 -22.26
CA SER A 9 2.57 -11.03 -21.03
C SER A 9 1.36 -10.10 -21.05
N PRO A 10 0.20 -10.53 -20.54
CA PRO A 10 -0.92 -9.64 -20.25
C PRO A 10 -0.54 -8.49 -19.31
N PHE A 11 0.52 -8.65 -18.52
CA PHE A 11 1.07 -7.63 -17.63
C PHE A 11 2.41 -7.07 -18.15
N GLY A 12 2.57 -6.98 -19.46
CA GLY A 12 3.74 -6.38 -20.10
C GLY A 12 3.74 -4.84 -20.04
N TRP A 13 4.87 -4.26 -20.45
CA TRP A 13 5.02 -2.80 -20.56
C TRP A 13 4.00 -2.14 -21.51
N PRO A 14 3.68 -2.70 -22.71
CA PRO A 14 2.69 -2.10 -23.60
C PRO A 14 1.32 -1.93 -22.95
N GLN A 15 0.93 -2.88 -22.10
CA GLN A 15 -0.37 -2.86 -21.43
C GLN A 15 -0.49 -1.69 -20.43
N ASN A 16 0.61 -1.11 -19.93
CA ASN A 16 0.54 0.12 -19.11
C ASN A 16 -0.16 1.24 -19.87
N ALA A 17 0.24 1.48 -21.13
CA ALA A 17 -0.35 2.51 -21.96
C ALA A 17 -1.83 2.22 -22.27
N GLU A 18 -2.19 0.95 -22.46
CA GLU A 18 -3.57 0.55 -22.72
C GLU A 18 -4.48 0.78 -21.50
N VAL A 19 -4.05 0.38 -20.30
CA VAL A 19 -4.86 0.54 -19.07
C VAL A 19 -4.91 1.98 -18.56
N MET A 20 -3.96 2.82 -18.96
CA MET A 20 -3.97 4.27 -18.71
C MET A 20 -4.72 5.07 -19.79
N SER A 21 -5.14 4.44 -20.88
CA SER A 21 -5.81 5.14 -21.98
C SER A 21 -7.05 5.89 -21.50
N SER A 22 -7.28 7.09 -22.02
CA SER A 22 -8.54 7.81 -21.81
C SER A 22 -9.75 7.09 -22.43
N SER A 23 -9.52 6.23 -23.42
CA SER A 23 -10.56 5.42 -24.06
C SER A 23 -10.94 4.21 -23.21
N ARG A 24 -12.20 4.18 -22.77
CA ARG A 24 -12.78 3.03 -22.05
C ARG A 24 -12.64 1.73 -22.84
N SER A 25 -12.85 1.74 -24.15
CA SER A 25 -12.77 0.52 -24.96
C SER A 25 -11.34 -0.02 -25.00
N VAL A 26 -10.32 0.85 -25.06
CA VAL A 26 -8.92 0.45 -25.01
C VAL A 26 -8.59 -0.17 -23.65
N ARG A 27 -8.97 0.48 -22.54
CA ARG A 27 -8.72 -0.06 -21.19
C ARG A 27 -9.40 -1.42 -20.96
N MET A 28 -10.64 -1.58 -21.43
CA MET A 28 -11.39 -2.82 -21.30
C MET A 28 -10.82 -3.95 -22.16
N ASN A 29 -10.19 -3.62 -23.29
CA ASN A 29 -9.56 -4.58 -24.20
C ASN A 29 -8.09 -4.89 -23.85
N ALA A 30 -7.48 -4.13 -22.95
CA ALA A 30 -6.13 -4.41 -22.46
C ALA A 30 -6.07 -5.84 -21.88
N ASP A 31 -5.02 -6.59 -22.24
CA ASP A 31 -4.93 -8.00 -21.86
C ASP A 31 -4.87 -8.20 -20.35
N SER A 32 -4.21 -7.30 -19.60
CA SER A 32 -4.19 -7.29 -18.14
C SER A 32 -5.61 -7.18 -17.55
N THR A 33 -6.42 -6.25 -18.05
CA THR A 33 -7.82 -6.07 -17.65
C THR A 33 -8.64 -7.32 -17.97
N ARG A 34 -8.55 -7.81 -19.22
CA ARG A 34 -9.28 -9.01 -19.67
C ARG A 34 -8.91 -10.23 -18.82
N MET A 35 -7.64 -10.41 -18.49
CA MET A 35 -7.16 -11.52 -17.68
C MET A 35 -7.76 -11.51 -16.27
N VAL A 36 -7.80 -10.34 -15.60
CA VAL A 36 -8.41 -10.21 -14.28
C VAL A 36 -9.92 -10.42 -14.33
N VAL A 37 -10.61 -9.86 -15.33
CA VAL A 37 -12.07 -10.02 -15.49
C VAL A 37 -12.46 -11.48 -15.78
N GLU A 38 -11.69 -12.19 -16.62
CA GLU A 38 -11.91 -13.61 -16.87
C GLU A 38 -11.61 -14.46 -15.63
N ALA A 39 -10.59 -14.12 -14.86
CA ALA A 39 -10.33 -14.76 -13.56
C ALA A 39 -11.50 -14.56 -12.58
N MET A 40 -12.01 -13.34 -12.43
CA MET A 40 -13.19 -13.03 -11.59
C MET A 40 -14.42 -13.84 -12.02
N LYS A 41 -14.66 -13.92 -13.33
CA LYS A 41 -15.77 -14.70 -13.91
C LYS A 41 -15.60 -16.20 -13.65
N LYS A 42 -14.41 -16.76 -13.84
CA LYS A 42 -14.13 -18.18 -13.60
C LYS A 42 -14.17 -18.55 -12.12
N SER A 43 -13.86 -17.61 -11.22
CA SER A 43 -14.09 -17.74 -9.78
C SER A 43 -15.58 -17.63 -9.40
N GLY A 44 -16.48 -17.41 -10.35
CA GLY A 44 -17.93 -17.39 -10.10
C GLY A 44 -18.44 -16.13 -9.40
N ILE A 45 -17.66 -15.03 -9.38
CA ILE A 45 -18.06 -13.75 -8.76
C ILE A 45 -19.31 -13.22 -9.46
N LYS A 46 -20.36 -12.98 -8.68
CA LYS A 46 -21.66 -12.48 -9.15
C LYS A 46 -21.75 -10.96 -8.98
N ALA A 47 -22.73 -10.37 -9.67
CA ALA A 47 -22.90 -8.92 -9.69
C ALA A 47 -23.20 -8.28 -8.32
N ASN A 48 -23.78 -9.04 -7.38
CA ASN A 48 -24.10 -8.58 -6.04
C ASN A 48 -23.02 -8.91 -5.00
N ASP A 49 -22.03 -9.74 -5.34
CA ASP A 49 -20.96 -10.08 -4.41
C ASP A 49 -20.11 -8.84 -4.10
N ASN A 50 -19.74 -8.66 -2.83
CA ASN A 50 -18.86 -7.57 -2.44
C ASN A 50 -17.44 -7.89 -2.92
N VAL A 51 -16.90 -7.04 -3.79
CA VAL A 51 -15.55 -7.21 -4.33
C VAL A 51 -14.61 -6.14 -3.78
N VAL A 52 -13.44 -6.57 -3.34
CA VAL A 52 -12.30 -5.72 -3.02
C VAL A 52 -11.22 -5.99 -4.06
N LEU A 53 -10.68 -4.93 -4.66
CA LEU A 53 -9.57 -5.02 -5.61
C LEU A 53 -8.32 -4.43 -4.97
N VAL A 54 -7.21 -5.15 -5.01
CA VAL A 54 -5.92 -4.70 -4.47
C VAL A 54 -4.86 -4.84 -5.56
N GLY A 55 -4.11 -3.77 -5.81
CA GLY A 55 -3.14 -3.74 -6.89
C GLY A 55 -1.93 -2.85 -6.59
N HIS A 56 -0.78 -3.24 -7.14
CA HIS A 56 0.46 -2.48 -7.08
C HIS A 56 0.92 -2.16 -8.50
N SER A 57 1.46 -0.95 -8.71
CA SER A 57 1.92 -0.49 -10.01
C SER A 57 0.84 -0.67 -11.08
N GLN A 58 1.12 -1.33 -12.20
CA GLN A 58 0.14 -1.66 -13.25
C GLN A 58 -1.11 -2.36 -12.70
N GLY A 59 -0.96 -3.27 -11.73
CA GLY A 59 -2.08 -3.99 -11.16
C GLY A 59 -3.08 -3.08 -10.45
N GLY A 60 -2.64 -1.94 -9.89
CA GLY A 60 -3.55 -0.94 -9.32
C GLY A 60 -4.26 -0.12 -10.39
N ILE A 61 -3.62 0.15 -11.52
CA ILE A 61 -4.27 0.78 -12.70
C ILE A 61 -5.36 -0.14 -13.24
N VAL A 62 -5.08 -1.44 -13.35
CA VAL A 62 -6.07 -2.47 -13.72
C VAL A 62 -7.23 -2.50 -12.72
N ALA A 63 -6.93 -2.48 -11.42
CA ALA A 63 -7.96 -2.46 -10.38
C ALA A 63 -8.87 -1.22 -10.47
N ALA A 64 -8.29 -0.03 -10.66
CA ALA A 64 -9.02 1.21 -10.86
C ALA A 64 -9.85 1.21 -12.15
N GLY A 65 -9.28 0.68 -13.24
CA GLY A 65 -9.97 0.48 -14.52
C GLY A 65 -11.18 -0.44 -14.37
N ILE A 66 -11.07 -1.57 -13.67
CA ILE A 66 -12.19 -2.47 -13.40
C ILE A 66 -13.25 -1.78 -12.53
N ALA A 67 -12.81 -1.08 -11.47
CA ALA A 67 -13.71 -0.33 -10.59
C ALA A 67 -14.47 0.80 -11.30
N SER A 68 -13.88 1.40 -12.33
CA SER A 68 -14.54 2.37 -13.21
C SER A 68 -15.46 1.67 -14.23
N ASP A 69 -14.86 0.86 -15.09
CA ASP A 69 -15.43 0.44 -16.37
C ASP A 69 -16.35 -0.80 -16.26
N TYR A 70 -16.20 -1.58 -15.19
CA TYR A 70 -17.02 -2.75 -14.88
C TYR A 70 -17.94 -2.54 -13.65
N SER A 71 -18.10 -1.30 -13.20
CA SER A 71 -18.91 -0.94 -12.00
C SER A 71 -20.39 -1.31 -12.06
N LYS A 72 -20.91 -1.65 -13.25
CA LYS A 72 -22.28 -2.16 -13.46
C LYS A 72 -22.34 -3.69 -13.40
N GLN A 73 -21.22 -4.37 -13.68
CA GLN A 73 -21.10 -5.81 -13.74
C GLN A 73 -20.66 -6.40 -12.39
N TYR A 74 -19.83 -5.68 -11.65
CA TYR A 74 -19.32 -6.09 -10.34
C TYR A 74 -19.59 -5.04 -9.28
N ASN A 75 -19.96 -5.49 -8.09
CA ASN A 75 -20.19 -4.65 -6.93
C ASN A 75 -18.86 -4.39 -6.18
N ILE A 76 -18.00 -3.58 -6.82
CA ILE A 76 -16.71 -3.17 -6.26
C ILE A 76 -16.94 -2.22 -5.08
N LYS A 77 -16.57 -2.67 -3.87
CA LYS A 77 -16.75 -1.93 -2.62
C LYS A 77 -15.53 -1.13 -2.20
N HIS A 78 -14.33 -1.61 -2.53
CA HIS A 78 -13.06 -0.97 -2.17
C HIS A 78 -11.99 -1.28 -3.19
N VAL A 79 -11.17 -0.28 -3.53
CA VAL A 79 -9.92 -0.42 -4.27
C VAL A 79 -8.75 0.04 -3.41
N VAL A 80 -7.73 -0.80 -3.25
CA VAL A 80 -6.48 -0.44 -2.58
C VAL A 80 -5.35 -0.46 -3.61
N THR A 81 -4.66 0.67 -3.77
CA THR A 81 -3.56 0.80 -4.73
C THR A 81 -2.25 1.21 -4.06
N ALA A 82 -1.14 0.72 -4.60
CA ALA A 82 0.21 1.07 -4.19
C ALA A 82 1.04 1.44 -5.43
N GLY A 83 1.54 2.68 -5.48
CA GLY A 83 2.38 3.16 -6.59
C GLY A 83 1.68 3.12 -7.94
N SER A 84 0.38 3.45 -7.96
CA SER A 84 -0.46 3.33 -9.15
C SER A 84 -1.06 4.68 -9.53
N PRO A 85 -0.84 5.18 -10.75
CA PRO A 85 -1.52 6.38 -11.24
C PRO A 85 -2.98 6.01 -11.58
N ILE A 86 -3.92 6.49 -10.78
CA ILE A 86 -5.34 6.13 -10.88
C ILE A 86 -6.29 7.33 -10.92
N ALA A 87 -5.74 8.55 -10.94
CA ALA A 87 -6.51 9.79 -10.89
C ALA A 87 -7.48 9.93 -12.07
N ASN A 88 -7.11 9.38 -13.24
CA ASN A 88 -7.88 9.49 -14.48
C ASN A 88 -8.94 8.40 -14.67
N HIS A 89 -9.11 7.48 -13.71
CA HIS A 89 -10.18 6.46 -13.75
C HIS A 89 -11.43 6.98 -13.03
N ALA A 90 -12.56 6.97 -13.73
CA ALA A 90 -13.84 7.48 -13.23
C ALA A 90 -14.50 6.50 -12.23
N ILE A 91 -13.83 6.22 -11.11
CA ILE A 91 -14.30 5.33 -10.05
C ILE A 91 -15.56 5.93 -9.40
N PRO A 92 -16.72 5.24 -9.41
CA PRO A 92 -17.97 5.76 -8.84
C PRO A 92 -17.88 6.10 -7.35
N SER A 93 -18.68 7.05 -6.87
CA SER A 93 -18.73 7.46 -5.46
C SER A 93 -19.20 6.38 -4.49
N LYS A 94 -19.80 5.28 -4.98
CA LYS A 94 -20.15 4.11 -4.18
C LYS A 94 -18.94 3.23 -3.80
N THR A 95 -17.80 3.40 -4.48
CA THR A 95 -16.60 2.57 -4.32
C THR A 95 -15.57 3.34 -3.52
N TRP A 96 -15.09 2.74 -2.43
CA TRP A 96 -14.05 3.33 -1.58
C TRP A 96 -12.67 3.13 -2.20
N VAL A 97 -11.76 4.07 -1.96
CA VAL A 97 -10.40 4.03 -2.52
C VAL A 97 -9.38 4.40 -1.45
N THR A 98 -8.34 3.59 -1.33
CA THR A 98 -7.13 3.86 -0.55
C THR A 98 -5.93 3.78 -1.51
N SER A 99 -5.38 4.94 -1.88
CA SER A 99 -4.16 5.01 -2.70
C SER A 99 -2.95 5.28 -1.82
N ILE A 100 -1.85 4.58 -2.06
CA ILE A 100 -0.57 4.77 -1.38
C ILE A 100 0.46 5.16 -2.44
N GLU A 101 1.04 6.35 -2.29
CA GLU A 101 1.91 6.98 -3.28
C GLU A 101 3.20 7.47 -2.60
N MET A 102 4.34 7.27 -3.26
CA MET A 102 5.61 7.84 -2.82
C MET A 102 5.85 9.15 -3.58
N GLU A 103 6.25 10.21 -2.88
CA GLU A 103 6.43 11.56 -3.44
C GLU A 103 7.57 11.64 -4.46
N ASP A 104 8.56 10.75 -4.38
CA ASP A 104 9.72 10.70 -5.26
C ASP A 104 9.55 9.72 -6.44
N GLU A 105 8.42 9.04 -6.54
CA GLU A 105 8.07 8.30 -7.75
C GLU A 105 7.90 9.28 -8.90
N LEU A 106 8.46 8.96 -10.07
CA LEU A 106 8.27 9.75 -11.31
C LEU A 106 6.87 9.56 -11.93
N VAL A 107 5.96 8.90 -11.21
CA VAL A 107 4.66 8.42 -11.68
C VAL A 107 3.49 9.38 -11.42
N PRO A 108 3.48 10.26 -10.38
CA PRO A 108 2.46 11.30 -10.24
C PRO A 108 2.39 12.24 -11.46
N THR A 109 3.47 12.34 -12.24
CA THR A 109 3.57 13.22 -13.41
C THR A 109 3.23 12.56 -14.75
N LEU A 110 3.05 11.25 -14.83
CA LEU A 110 2.68 10.58 -16.09
C LEU A 110 1.18 10.75 -16.43
N ASP A 111 0.33 10.89 -15.40
CA ASP A 111 -1.11 11.16 -15.54
C ASP A 111 -1.47 12.65 -15.42
N GLY A 112 -0.57 13.47 -14.86
CA GLY A 112 -0.72 14.92 -14.70
C GLY A 112 -1.86 15.40 -13.78
N ALA A 113 -2.58 14.47 -13.12
CA ALA A 113 -3.76 14.75 -12.33
C ALA A 113 -3.61 14.24 -10.89
N SER A 114 -4.00 15.05 -9.91
CA SER A 114 -4.11 14.61 -8.52
C SER A 114 -5.34 13.72 -8.34
N ASN A 115 -5.25 12.74 -7.44
CA ASN A 115 -6.41 11.95 -7.06
C ASN A 115 -7.57 12.84 -6.56
N PRO A 116 -8.83 12.47 -6.82
CA PRO A 116 -9.98 13.24 -6.35
C PRO A 116 -10.04 13.35 -4.82
N SER A 117 -10.29 14.55 -4.31
CA SER A 117 -10.58 14.77 -2.89
C SER A 117 -12.07 14.54 -2.61
N ARG A 118 -12.41 13.38 -2.02
CA ARG A 118 -13.77 13.04 -1.57
C ARG A 118 -13.75 12.10 -0.37
N ASN A 119 -14.83 12.09 0.42
CA ASN A 119 -14.87 11.40 1.73
C ASN A 119 -14.57 9.89 1.70
N ASN A 120 -14.78 9.21 0.56
CA ASN A 120 -14.54 7.79 0.37
C ASN A 120 -13.24 7.50 -0.42
N TRP A 121 -12.39 8.51 -0.67
CA TRP A 121 -11.09 8.36 -1.32
C TRP A 121 -10.02 8.98 -0.43
N VAL A 122 -9.04 8.18 -0.03
CA VAL A 122 -7.86 8.65 0.71
C VAL A 122 -6.60 8.35 -0.10
N THR A 123 -5.73 9.34 -0.23
CA THR A 123 -4.36 9.16 -0.73
C THR A 123 -3.39 9.34 0.42
N ILE A 124 -2.57 8.32 0.66
CA ILE A 124 -1.45 8.34 1.59
C ILE A 124 -0.23 8.73 0.77
N HIS A 125 0.31 9.91 1.05
CA HIS A 125 1.58 10.36 0.49
C HIS A 125 2.71 10.08 1.47
N ALA A 126 3.79 9.47 1.00
CA ALA A 126 4.96 9.17 1.82
C ALA A 126 6.26 9.58 1.15
N VAL A 127 7.26 9.90 1.98
CA VAL A 127 8.62 10.23 1.55
C VAL A 127 9.55 9.19 2.13
N ALA A 128 10.36 8.55 1.30
CA ALA A 128 11.45 7.71 1.78
C ALA A 128 12.69 8.57 2.10
N SER A 129 13.38 8.25 3.19
CA SER A 129 14.68 8.84 3.49
C SER A 129 15.66 7.74 3.87
N LYS A 130 16.94 7.89 3.48
CA LYS A 130 17.98 6.97 3.93
C LYS A 130 18.08 7.11 5.45
N ALA A 131 17.99 5.99 6.16
CA ALA A 131 18.22 5.98 7.60
C ALA A 131 19.62 6.54 7.87
N VAL A 132 19.69 7.73 8.48
CA VAL A 132 20.96 8.26 8.95
C VAL A 132 21.42 7.30 10.04
N ALA A 133 22.57 6.65 9.88
CA ALA A 133 23.18 5.81 10.90
C ALA A 133 23.19 6.63 12.21
N SER A 134 22.22 6.37 13.08
CA SER A 134 22.00 7.27 14.21
C SER A 134 23.21 7.15 15.11
N LYS A 135 23.79 8.28 15.53
CA LYS A 135 24.78 8.29 16.61
C LYS A 135 24.24 7.60 17.89
N SER A 136 22.92 7.38 17.98
CA SER A 136 22.24 6.59 19.00
C SER A 136 22.54 5.09 18.92
N ALA A 137 22.71 4.49 17.73
CA ALA A 137 23.11 3.08 17.61
C ALA A 137 24.52 2.84 18.20
N ASN A 138 25.45 3.79 18.00
CA ASN A 138 26.77 3.76 18.66
C ASN A 138 26.70 4.04 20.17
N ARG A 139 25.64 4.69 20.67
CA ARG A 139 25.44 4.93 22.10
C ARG A 139 24.83 3.73 22.82
N ILE A 140 23.99 2.95 22.14
CA ILE A 140 23.45 1.67 22.64
C ILE A 140 24.58 0.63 22.69
N LYS A 141 25.41 0.54 21.63
CA LYS A 141 26.56 -0.38 21.60
C LYS A 141 27.61 -0.09 22.70
N ARG A 142 27.88 1.19 22.99
CA ARG A 142 28.76 1.57 24.12
C ARG A 142 28.14 1.29 25.48
N LYS A 143 26.81 1.40 25.63
CA LYS A 143 26.15 1.08 26.90
C LYS A 143 26.13 -0.41 27.19
N GLU A 144 25.98 -1.26 26.18
CA GLU A 144 26.05 -2.72 26.36
C GLU A 144 27.48 -3.18 26.70
N GLU A 145 28.52 -2.56 26.12
CA GLU A 145 29.93 -2.82 26.47
C GLU A 145 30.33 -2.25 27.86
N ASP A 146 29.70 -1.15 28.30
CA ASP A 146 29.91 -0.58 29.64
C ASP A 146 29.14 -1.38 30.72
N ASP A 147 27.91 -1.84 30.44
CA ASP A 147 27.10 -2.60 31.41
C ASP A 147 27.61 -4.05 31.62
N GLU A 148 28.26 -4.67 30.62
CA GLU A 148 28.99 -5.93 30.83
C GLU A 148 30.24 -5.77 31.72
N ASN A 149 30.88 -4.59 31.74
CA ASN A 149 32.02 -4.32 32.61
C ASN A 149 31.62 -3.87 34.03
N VAL A 150 30.47 -3.23 34.21
CA VAL A 150 29.97 -2.82 35.54
C VAL A 150 29.34 -4.00 36.31
N SER A 151 28.79 -5.00 35.60
CA SER A 151 28.17 -6.19 36.23
C SER A 151 29.13 -7.12 36.98
N LYS A 152 30.45 -6.92 36.87
CA LYS A 152 31.49 -7.65 37.64
C LYS A 152 31.97 -6.95 38.91
N GLN A 153 31.51 -5.72 39.20
CA GLN A 153 31.85 -5.00 40.43
C GLN A 153 30.62 -4.27 40.99
N ASN A 154 29.76 -4.98 41.72
CA ASN A 154 29.04 -4.49 42.92
C ASN A 154 27.82 -5.37 43.24
N ARG A 155 28.07 -6.53 43.85
CA ARG A 155 27.10 -7.10 44.80
C ARG A 155 27.19 -6.27 46.09
N ASN A 156 26.15 -5.48 46.38
CA ASN A 156 25.66 -5.05 47.71
C ASN A 156 25.14 -3.60 47.69
N LYS A 157 23.82 -3.41 47.58
CA LYS A 157 23.03 -2.63 48.55
C LYS A 157 21.55 -2.57 48.16
N ILE A 158 20.72 -3.00 49.11
CA ILE A 158 19.28 -2.76 49.19
C ILE A 158 19.04 -1.26 49.42
N GLY A 159 18.05 -0.66 48.75
CA GLY A 159 17.71 0.74 48.95
C GLY A 159 16.50 1.21 48.14
N ASN A 160 15.35 1.22 48.82
CA ASN A 160 14.05 1.75 48.45
C ASN A 160 14.08 3.21 47.95
N THR A 161 13.37 3.57 46.87
CA THR A 161 12.74 4.90 46.70
C THR A 161 11.62 4.91 45.67
N ASN A 162 10.41 5.23 46.15
CA ASN A 162 9.29 5.77 45.40
C ASN A 162 9.67 7.08 44.67
N ARG A 163 9.35 7.20 43.38
CA ARG A 163 9.08 8.50 42.75
C ARG A 163 7.92 8.41 41.76
N ASN A 164 6.85 9.06 42.18
CA ASN A 164 5.68 9.43 41.40
C ASN A 164 6.04 10.72 40.63
N THR A 165 5.94 10.74 39.30
CA THR A 165 5.93 11.99 38.53
C THR A 165 4.91 11.93 37.41
N ASN A 166 3.95 12.84 37.54
CA ASN A 166 2.90 13.22 36.61
C ASN A 166 3.41 13.61 35.21
N ARG A 167 2.53 13.35 34.23
CA ARG A 167 2.22 14.12 33.02
C ARG A 167 3.41 14.68 32.22
N ASN A 168 3.64 14.06 31.05
CA ASN A 168 4.00 14.79 29.84
C ASN A 168 3.36 14.10 28.62
N THR A 169 2.17 14.57 28.24
CA THR A 169 1.66 14.42 26.88
C THR A 169 2.51 15.31 25.96
N LYS A 170 3.60 14.78 25.44
CA LYS A 170 4.39 15.40 24.38
C LYS A 170 5.19 14.31 23.67
N ASN A 171 4.72 13.95 22.48
CA ASN A 171 5.51 13.61 21.29
C ASN A 171 4.52 13.46 20.14
N ILE A 172 4.10 14.59 19.57
CA ILE A 172 3.42 14.61 18.28
C ILE A 172 4.56 14.67 17.25
N PHE A 173 5.07 13.47 16.94
CA PHE A 173 6.04 13.11 15.90
C PHE A 173 7.38 13.88 15.88
N GLU A 174 8.39 13.32 16.55
CA GLU A 174 9.79 13.49 16.13
C GLU A 174 10.41 12.11 15.90
N LYS A 175 10.88 11.89 14.65
CA LYS A 175 11.85 10.88 14.20
C LYS A 175 11.64 9.45 14.69
N ASP A 176 10.99 8.66 13.85
CA ASP A 176 11.48 7.36 13.34
C ASP A 176 10.35 6.77 12.50
N GLY A 177 10.26 7.15 11.21
CA GLY A 177 9.27 6.56 10.30
C GLY A 177 9.43 5.04 10.22
N ILE A 178 8.48 4.33 9.59
CA ILE A 178 8.59 2.88 9.47
C ILE A 178 9.80 2.47 8.62
N LEU A 179 10.69 1.67 9.22
CA LEU A 179 11.79 1.04 8.50
C LEU A 179 11.24 0.15 7.39
N VAL A 180 11.69 0.40 6.17
CA VAL A 180 11.38 -0.45 5.02
C VAL A 180 12.20 -1.74 5.14
N LYS A 181 11.51 -2.86 5.29
CA LYS A 181 12.12 -4.19 5.46
C LYS A 181 12.26 -4.89 4.11
N ASN A 182 13.18 -5.85 4.01
CA ASN A 182 13.33 -6.74 2.84
C ASN A 182 13.67 -6.03 1.51
N VAL A 183 14.38 -4.90 1.59
CA VAL A 183 14.82 -4.12 0.43
C VAL A 183 16.31 -4.39 0.20
N PRO A 184 16.76 -4.75 -1.02
CA PRO A 184 18.18 -4.76 -1.35
C PRO A 184 18.81 -3.38 -1.09
N GLU A 185 20.00 -3.35 -0.47
CA GLU A 185 20.66 -2.10 -0.04
C GLU A 185 21.01 -1.14 -1.21
N GLU A 186 21.10 -1.64 -2.44
CA GLU A 186 21.43 -0.84 -3.63
C GLU A 186 20.34 -0.90 -4.70
N GLY A 187 20.00 0.28 -5.26
CA GLY A 187 19.22 0.39 -6.50
C GLY A 187 17.70 0.24 -6.39
N THR A 188 17.14 0.00 -5.20
CA THR A 188 15.68 -0.15 -5.08
C THR A 188 14.96 1.20 -5.18
N LEU A 189 14.09 1.32 -6.18
CA LEU A 189 13.20 2.48 -6.36
C LEU A 189 12.13 2.48 -5.27
N THR A 190 11.67 3.66 -4.84
CA THR A 190 10.56 3.81 -3.89
C THR A 190 9.24 3.24 -4.39
N HIS A 191 9.16 2.99 -5.70
CA HIS A 191 8.11 2.22 -6.37
C HIS A 191 7.97 0.77 -5.90
N ASP A 192 8.95 0.20 -5.19
CA ASP A 192 8.85 -1.16 -4.68
C ASP A 192 7.75 -1.30 -3.61
N LEU A 193 7.05 -2.44 -3.63
CA LEU A 193 5.91 -2.69 -2.74
C LEU A 193 6.26 -2.57 -1.25
N ASN A 194 7.50 -2.86 -0.85
CA ASN A 194 7.93 -2.74 0.54
C ASN A 194 7.85 -1.28 1.04
N TYR A 195 8.15 -0.29 0.19
CA TYR A 195 8.04 1.13 0.56
C TYR A 195 6.57 1.52 0.78
N HIS A 196 5.67 1.10 -0.11
CA HIS A 196 4.23 1.36 0.07
C HIS A 196 3.65 0.64 1.29
N GLN A 197 4.11 -0.58 1.60
CA GLN A 197 3.72 -1.28 2.83
C GLN A 197 4.18 -0.51 4.08
N ALA A 198 5.42 -0.01 4.08
CA ALA A 198 5.94 0.83 5.15
C ALA A 198 5.16 2.15 5.27
N ALA A 199 4.87 2.81 4.16
CA ALA A 199 4.07 4.03 4.10
C ALA A 199 2.67 3.84 4.67
N TYR A 200 1.99 2.75 4.30
CA TYR A 200 0.68 2.40 4.83
C TYR A 200 0.72 2.10 6.33
N ALA A 201 1.73 1.35 6.80
CA ALA A 201 1.93 1.08 8.22
C ALA A 201 2.25 2.36 9.03
N ASP A 202 3.01 3.29 8.46
CA ASP A 202 3.29 4.60 9.06
C ASP A 202 2.02 5.44 9.17
N ALA A 203 1.24 5.53 8.08
CA ALA A 203 -0.05 6.21 8.07
C ALA A 203 -1.05 5.62 9.08
N HIS A 204 -1.01 4.32 9.32
CA HIS A 204 -1.85 3.67 10.32
C HIS A 204 -1.53 4.14 11.75
N GLN A 205 -0.26 4.40 12.06
CA GLN A 205 0.15 4.94 13.37
C GLN A 205 -0.32 6.37 13.60
N LEU A 206 -0.41 7.18 12.54
CA LEU A 206 -0.97 8.53 12.63
C LEU A 206 -2.43 8.50 13.10
N ALA A 207 -3.12 7.38 12.86
CA ALA A 207 -4.51 7.15 13.27
C ALA A 207 -5.42 8.34 12.94
N SER A 208 -5.33 8.87 11.71
CA SER A 208 -6.24 9.94 11.28
C SER A 208 -7.68 9.43 11.21
N LYS A 209 -8.65 10.36 11.19
CA LYS A 209 -10.07 9.98 11.07
C LYS A 209 -10.30 9.29 9.72
N GLU A 210 -9.67 9.80 8.68
CA GLU A 210 -9.77 9.35 7.30
C GLU A 210 -9.25 7.90 7.17
N ILE A 211 -8.06 7.61 7.71
CA ILE A 211 -7.48 6.26 7.73
C ILE A 211 -8.36 5.31 8.54
N ARG A 212 -8.74 5.68 9.77
CA ARG A 212 -9.63 4.82 10.59
C ARG A 212 -10.97 4.52 9.90
N THR A 213 -11.51 5.47 9.16
CA THR A 213 -12.76 5.28 8.42
C THR A 213 -12.57 4.30 7.26
N GLN A 214 -11.48 4.43 6.50
CA GLN A 214 -11.12 3.50 5.43
C GLN A 214 -10.92 2.07 5.98
N GLU A 215 -10.18 1.93 7.08
CA GLU A 215 -9.94 0.65 7.74
C GLU A 215 -11.21 0.00 8.26
N SER A 216 -12.08 0.79 8.91
CA SER A 216 -13.34 0.27 9.43
C SER A 216 -14.25 -0.23 8.31
N HIS A 217 -14.28 0.46 7.16
CA HIS A 217 -15.05 0.03 6.00
C HIS A 217 -14.46 -1.24 5.38
N PHE A 218 -13.13 -1.28 5.17
CA PHE A 218 -12.43 -2.43 4.62
C PHE A 218 -12.63 -3.69 5.48
N ASN A 219 -12.40 -3.58 6.80
CA ASN A 219 -12.58 -4.68 7.74
C ASN A 219 -14.02 -5.18 7.80
N LYS A 220 -15.01 -4.29 7.65
CA LYS A 220 -16.43 -4.68 7.59
C LYS A 220 -16.75 -5.50 6.34
N ILE A 221 -16.09 -5.24 5.21
CA ILE A 221 -16.27 -6.05 3.99
C ILE A 221 -15.66 -7.45 4.18
N LEU A 222 -14.50 -7.52 4.86
CA LEU A 222 -13.74 -8.75 5.05
C LEU A 222 -14.08 -9.53 6.33
N SER A 223 -15.07 -9.12 7.12
CA SER A 223 -15.40 -9.73 8.41
C SER A 223 -15.96 -11.16 8.32
N GLY A 224 -16.03 -11.73 7.12
CA GLY A 224 -16.43 -13.11 6.88
C GLY A 224 -15.31 -14.10 7.22
N LYS A 225 -15.58 -15.38 6.94
CA LYS A 225 -14.59 -16.44 7.02
C LYS A 225 -13.96 -16.63 5.63
N LEU A 226 -12.64 -16.82 5.59
CA LEU A 226 -11.97 -17.24 4.36
C LEU A 226 -12.42 -18.66 3.99
N GLU A 227 -13.01 -18.81 2.81
CA GLU A 227 -13.46 -20.11 2.29
C GLU A 227 -12.40 -20.74 1.38
N GLU A 228 -11.83 -19.97 0.45
CA GLU A 228 -10.84 -20.46 -0.51
C GLU A 228 -9.81 -19.40 -0.93
N THR A 229 -8.70 -19.86 -1.50
CA THR A 229 -7.72 -19.02 -2.18
C THR A 229 -7.42 -19.63 -3.53
N THR A 230 -7.65 -18.86 -4.59
CA THR A 230 -7.52 -19.32 -5.98
C THR A 230 -6.47 -18.48 -6.70
N LEU A 231 -5.49 -19.16 -7.32
CA LEU A 231 -4.45 -18.54 -8.13
C LEU A 231 -4.72 -18.78 -9.60
N TRP A 232 -4.75 -17.70 -10.38
CA TRP A 232 -4.97 -17.74 -11.82
C TRP A 232 -3.67 -17.45 -12.57
N GLN A 233 -3.37 -18.31 -13.53
CA GLN A 233 -2.35 -18.11 -14.55
C GLN A 233 -2.95 -18.44 -15.92
N GLY A 234 -2.47 -17.78 -16.97
CA GLY A 234 -2.99 -18.02 -18.31
C GLY A 234 -2.33 -17.12 -19.35
N VAL A 235 -2.68 -17.39 -20.61
CA VAL A 235 -2.27 -16.61 -21.77
C VAL A 235 -3.53 -16.03 -22.39
N MET A 236 -3.50 -14.75 -22.76
CA MET A 236 -4.60 -14.11 -23.48
C MET A 236 -4.47 -14.41 -24.97
N GLN A 237 -5.53 -14.94 -25.58
CA GLN A 237 -5.63 -15.08 -27.03
C GLN A 237 -6.38 -13.87 -27.61
N HIS A 238 -5.90 -13.41 -28.77
CA HIS A 238 -6.51 -12.33 -29.55
C HIS A 238 -7.48 -12.89 -30.59
#